data_AF-A0A1S8GQT3-F1
#
_entry.id   AF-A0A1S8GQT3-F1
#
_cell.length_a   1.000
_cell.length_b   1.000
_cell.length_c   1.000
_cell.angle_alpha   90.00
_cell.angle_beta   90.00
_cell.angle_gamma   90.00
#
_symmetry.space_group_name_H-M   'P 1'
#
loop_
_entity.id
_entity.type
_entity.pdbx_description
1 polymer ?
#
loop_
_entity_poly.entity_id
_entity_poly.type
_entity_poly.pdbx_seq_one_letter_code
_entity_poly.pdbx_strand_id
1 'polypeptide(L)'
;MTISDDEFIWFYQDCIADLLVGGDSSMPSMGGCYVSYKIGCTEKEWYEKAMAALTRLGISGVIHCWHTRDDIRIVLKELFFDRSSMTWDSYYFELTEYGEKLAKKFRLDEEEDVETRVFPDFREELERILNEHGVGFDVDLPYDQLISLDGE
;
A
#
# COMPACT_ATOMS: atom_id res chain seq x y z
N MET A 1 -2.03 15.72 -6.40
CA MET A 1 -2.91 16.06 -5.27
C MET A 1 -2.20 15.60 -4.01
N THR A 2 -1.86 16.52 -3.11
CA THR A 2 -1.10 16.19 -1.91
C THR A 2 -1.92 15.26 -1.01
N ILE A 3 -1.37 14.10 -0.67
CA ILE A 3 -2.01 13.10 0.21
C ILE A 3 -2.24 13.71 1.59
N SER A 4 -3.41 13.44 2.20
CA SER A 4 -3.69 13.91 3.56
C SER A 4 -2.89 13.13 4.62
N ASP A 5 -2.84 13.64 5.85
CA ASP A 5 -2.18 12.95 6.96
C ASP A 5 -2.90 11.65 7.30
N ASP A 6 -4.22 11.64 7.36
CA ASP A 6 -5.01 10.44 7.60
C ASP A 6 -4.78 9.40 6.49
N GLU A 7 -4.78 9.82 5.23
CA GLU A 7 -4.51 8.92 4.10
C GLU A 7 -3.10 8.35 4.17
N PHE A 8 -2.11 9.18 4.52
CA PHE A 8 -0.73 8.72 4.65
C PHE A 8 -0.57 7.70 5.79
N ILE A 9 -1.19 7.96 6.94
CA ILE A 9 -1.18 7.05 8.08
C ILE A 9 -1.76 5.70 7.65
N TRP A 10 -3.00 5.67 7.17
CA TRP A 10 -3.71 4.43 6.89
C TRP A 10 -3.12 3.63 5.72
N PHE A 11 -2.74 4.30 4.63
CA PHE A 11 -2.34 3.59 3.41
C PHE A 11 -0.84 3.34 3.30
N TYR A 12 0.00 3.91 4.16
CA TYR A 12 1.45 3.76 4.03
C TYR A 12 2.11 3.46 5.37
N GLN A 13 1.92 4.31 6.39
CA GLN A 13 2.63 4.16 7.65
C GLN A 13 2.14 2.97 8.47
N ASP A 14 0.84 2.93 8.74
CA ASP A 14 0.18 1.86 9.49
C ASP A 14 0.31 0.53 8.75
N CYS A 15 0.07 0.55 7.44
CA CYS A 15 0.28 -0.61 6.58
C CYS A 15 1.70 -1.20 6.68
N ILE A 16 2.75 -0.37 6.60
CA ILE A 16 4.13 -0.85 6.72
C ILE A 16 4.44 -1.34 8.14
N ALA A 17 3.89 -0.69 9.17
CA ALA A 17 4.04 -1.12 10.56
C ALA A 17 3.37 -2.49 10.81
N ASP A 18 2.14 -2.67 10.33
CA ASP A 18 1.38 -3.92 10.41
C ASP A 18 2.13 -5.07 9.76
N LEU A 19 2.65 -4.87 8.54
CA LEU A 19 3.41 -5.90 7.83
C LEU A 19 4.70 -6.28 8.55
N LEU A 20 5.34 -5.32 9.23
CA LEU A 20 6.56 -5.55 10.00
C LEU A 20 6.28 -6.41 11.24
N VAL A 21 5.18 -6.15 11.96
CA VAL A 21 4.83 -6.83 13.22
C VAL A 21 4.15 -8.18 12.96
N GLY A 22 3.21 -8.20 12.01
CA GLY A 22 2.39 -9.37 11.73
C GLY A 22 3.14 -10.49 11.03
N GLY A 23 3.97 -10.15 10.03
CA GLY A 23 4.51 -11.11 9.04
C GLY A 23 3.39 -11.81 8.25
N ASP A 24 3.60 -12.14 6.97
CA ASP A 24 2.62 -12.82 6.08
C ASP A 24 1.14 -12.46 6.37
N SER A 25 0.84 -11.18 6.50
CA SER A 25 -0.45 -10.73 6.99
C SER A 25 -1.31 -10.30 5.80
N SER A 26 -2.61 -10.58 5.90
CA SER A 26 -3.57 -9.79 5.12
C SER A 26 -3.33 -8.32 5.46
N MET A 27 -3.59 -7.41 4.52
CA MET A 27 -3.63 -5.98 4.82
C MET A 27 -5.09 -5.59 5.13
N PRO A 28 -5.63 -5.88 6.33
CA PRO A 28 -7.03 -5.59 6.65
C PRO A 28 -7.32 -4.08 6.58
N SER A 29 -6.31 -3.24 6.82
CA SER A 29 -6.36 -1.79 6.62
C SER A 29 -6.66 -1.43 5.16
N MET A 30 -6.24 -2.23 4.18
CA MET A 30 -6.51 -1.98 2.75
C MET A 30 -7.68 -2.78 2.17
N GLY A 31 -7.97 -3.98 2.70
CA GLY A 31 -8.95 -4.92 2.14
C GLY A 31 -10.41 -4.78 2.60
N GLY A 32 -10.73 -3.88 3.53
CA GLY A 32 -12.04 -3.87 4.17
C GLY A 32 -12.66 -2.50 4.46
N CYS A 33 -13.88 -2.31 3.96
CA CYS A 33 -14.76 -1.13 4.04
C CYS A 33 -14.95 -0.50 5.45
N TYR A 34 -14.55 -1.16 6.54
CA TYR A 34 -14.78 -0.73 7.93
C TYR A 34 -14.13 0.63 8.27
N VAL A 35 -12.98 0.93 7.66
CA VAL A 35 -12.26 2.19 7.88
C VAL A 35 -12.78 3.33 6.99
N SER A 36 -13.40 3.01 5.84
CA SER A 36 -13.96 4.03 4.94
C SER A 36 -15.00 4.94 5.62
N TYR A 37 -15.80 4.36 6.53
CA TYR A 37 -16.77 5.09 7.36
C TYR A 37 -16.12 6.02 8.38
N LYS A 38 -14.91 5.72 8.89
CA LYS A 38 -14.21 6.56 9.88
C LYS A 38 -13.67 7.85 9.26
N ILE A 39 -13.29 7.81 7.98
CA ILE A 39 -12.64 8.94 7.28
C ILE A 39 -13.65 9.65 6.36
N GLY A 40 -14.91 9.21 6.35
CA GLY A 40 -15.99 9.83 5.59
C GLY A 40 -15.88 9.66 4.08
N CYS A 41 -15.24 8.58 3.62
CA CYS A 41 -15.13 8.26 2.19
C CYS A 41 -16.04 7.09 1.80
N THR A 42 -16.39 7.03 0.52
CA THR A 42 -17.11 5.89 -0.04
C THR A 42 -16.22 4.66 -0.15
N GLU A 43 -16.83 3.47 -0.20
CA GLU A 43 -16.11 2.21 -0.45
C GLU A 43 -15.30 2.24 -1.76
N LYS A 44 -15.86 2.89 -2.79
CA LYS A 44 -15.18 3.07 -4.08
C LYS A 44 -13.93 3.93 -3.95
N GLU A 45 -14.02 5.06 -3.26
CA GLU A 45 -12.86 5.95 -3.03
C GLU A 45 -11.80 5.27 -2.18
N TRP A 46 -12.21 4.50 -1.15
CA TRP A 46 -11.29 3.72 -0.34
C TRP A 46 -10.51 2.72 -1.18
N TYR A 47 -11.23 1.97 -2.01
CA TYR A 47 -10.65 1.00 -2.92
C TYR A 47 -9.66 1.65 -3.91
N GLU A 48 -10.00 2.78 -4.51
CA GLU A 48 -9.10 3.50 -5.43
C GLU A 48 -7.82 3.97 -4.73
N LYS A 49 -7.91 4.42 -3.48
CA LYS A 49 -6.74 4.81 -2.66
C LYS A 49 -5.90 3.61 -2.24
N ALA A 50 -6.53 2.51 -1.84
CA ALA A 50 -5.85 1.27 -1.47
C ALA A 50 -5.06 0.70 -2.66
N MET A 51 -5.69 0.61 -3.83
CA MET A 51 -5.02 0.22 -5.08
C MET A 51 -3.83 1.12 -5.41
N ALA A 52 -3.96 2.42 -5.13
CA ALA A 52 -2.93 3.39 -5.45
C ALA A 52 -1.71 3.22 -4.54
N ALA A 53 -1.95 2.99 -3.26
CA ALA A 53 -0.90 2.73 -2.29
C ALA A 53 -0.18 1.40 -2.57
N LEU A 54 -0.92 0.31 -2.79
CA LEU A 54 -0.34 -0.98 -3.14
C LEU A 54 0.53 -0.91 -4.40
N THR A 55 0.04 -0.20 -5.42
CA THR A 55 0.79 0.00 -6.67
C THR A 55 2.11 0.75 -6.42
N ARG A 56 2.07 1.82 -5.62
CA ARG A 56 3.26 2.61 -5.27
C ARG A 56 4.28 1.81 -4.47
N LEU A 57 3.81 1.13 -3.42
CA LEU A 57 4.66 0.31 -2.55
C LEU A 57 5.25 -0.88 -3.31
N GLY A 58 4.48 -1.48 -4.23
CA GLY A 58 4.94 -2.56 -5.09
C GLY A 58 5.99 -2.12 -6.11
N ILE A 59 5.73 -1.03 -6.85
CA ILE A 59 6.67 -0.52 -7.86
C ILE A 59 7.97 -0.01 -7.22
N SER A 60 7.88 0.59 -6.03
CA SER A 60 9.07 1.04 -5.28
C SER A 60 9.84 -0.10 -4.61
N GLY A 61 9.37 -1.35 -4.74
CA GLY A 61 10.01 -2.52 -4.15
C GLY A 61 9.96 -2.55 -2.62
N VAL A 62 9.00 -1.85 -2.00
CA VAL A 62 8.81 -1.84 -0.54
C VAL A 62 8.04 -3.08 -0.08
N ILE A 63 7.08 -3.55 -0.90
CA ILE A 63 6.28 -4.75 -0.62
C ILE A 63 6.35 -5.76 -1.77
N HIS A 64 6.02 -7.01 -1.46
CA HIS A 64 5.74 -8.09 -2.43
C HIS A 64 4.57 -8.97 -1.95
N CYS A 65 4.11 -9.92 -2.77
CA CYS A 65 2.96 -10.80 -2.46
C CYS A 65 3.41 -12.27 -2.31
N TRP A 66 2.83 -13.00 -1.36
CA TRP A 66 3.12 -14.40 -1.08
C TRP A 66 2.38 -15.36 -2.02
N HIS A 67 2.85 -15.43 -3.25
CA HIS A 67 2.79 -16.64 -4.06
C HIS A 67 4.08 -16.69 -4.86
N THR A 68 4.86 -17.76 -4.65
CA THR A 68 6.18 -17.94 -5.26
C THR A 68 6.08 -17.99 -6.78
N ARG A 69 6.14 -16.79 -7.42
CA ARG A 69 6.28 -16.42 -8.85
C ARG A 69 5.37 -15.27 -9.30
N ASP A 70 4.55 -14.70 -8.43
CA ASP A 70 3.62 -13.67 -8.87
C ASP A 70 4.25 -12.28 -8.78
N ASP A 71 4.55 -11.77 -9.97
CA ASP A 71 4.74 -10.36 -10.22
C ASP A 71 3.59 -9.58 -9.57
N ILE A 72 3.89 -8.66 -8.64
CA ILE A 72 2.88 -7.86 -7.94
C ILE A 72 1.93 -7.15 -8.91
N ARG A 73 2.37 -6.87 -10.14
CA ARG A 73 1.53 -6.31 -11.21
C ARG A 73 0.34 -7.22 -11.58
N ILE A 74 0.51 -8.54 -11.53
CA ILE A 74 -0.56 -9.52 -11.80
C ILE A 74 -1.60 -9.46 -10.68
N VAL A 75 -1.15 -9.50 -9.43
CA VAL A 75 -2.02 -9.40 -8.24
C VAL A 75 -2.81 -8.09 -8.25
N LEU A 76 -2.14 -6.97 -8.51
CA LEU A 76 -2.80 -5.66 -8.64
C LEU A 76 -3.83 -5.63 -9.77
N LYS A 77 -3.56 -6.31 -10.89
CA LYS A 77 -4.50 -6.43 -12.01
C LYS A 77 -5.74 -7.24 -11.58
N GLU A 78 -5.57 -8.37 -10.91
CA GLU A 78 -6.66 -9.22 -10.44
C GLU A 78 -7.55 -8.48 -9.41
N LEU A 79 -6.93 -7.85 -8.41
CA LEU A 79 -7.62 -6.97 -7.46
C LEU A 79 -8.36 -5.83 -8.16
N PHE A 80 -7.78 -5.30 -9.25
CA PHE A 80 -8.40 -4.21 -10.01
C PHE A 80 -9.76 -4.60 -10.62
N PHE A 81 -9.82 -5.82 -11.17
CA PHE A 81 -10.99 -6.36 -11.88
C PHE A 81 -12.01 -7.00 -10.93
N ASP A 82 -11.55 -7.80 -9.97
CA ASP A 82 -12.39 -8.46 -8.98
C ASP A 82 -12.28 -7.75 -7.63
N ARG A 83 -13.07 -6.68 -7.52
CA ARG A 83 -13.12 -5.77 -6.37
C ARG A 83 -13.81 -6.38 -5.14
N SER A 84 -14.04 -7.69 -5.13
CA SER A 84 -14.73 -8.34 -4.02
C SER A 84 -13.80 -8.47 -2.82
N SER A 85 -14.34 -8.26 -1.61
CA SER A 85 -13.56 -8.42 -0.37
C SER A 85 -12.94 -9.82 -0.24
N MET A 86 -13.63 -10.84 -0.77
CA MET A 86 -13.15 -12.23 -0.78
C MET A 86 -11.85 -12.39 -1.58
N THR A 87 -11.69 -11.65 -2.67
CA THR A 87 -10.46 -11.65 -3.48
C THR A 87 -9.34 -10.91 -2.76
N TRP A 88 -9.64 -9.80 -2.10
CA TRP A 88 -8.68 -9.10 -1.23
C TRP A 88 -8.17 -9.97 -0.08
N ASP A 89 -9.06 -10.71 0.58
CA ASP A 89 -8.73 -11.61 1.69
C ASP A 89 -7.87 -12.82 1.25
N SER A 90 -7.74 -13.05 -0.07
CA SER A 90 -6.98 -14.18 -0.63
C SER A 90 -5.51 -13.87 -0.90
N TYR A 91 -5.10 -12.60 -0.90
CA TYR A 91 -3.70 -12.20 -1.09
C TYR A 91 -3.02 -11.82 0.21
N TYR A 92 -1.80 -12.30 0.38
CA TYR A 92 -0.92 -11.97 1.49
C TYR A 92 0.23 -11.11 0.98
N PHE A 93 0.48 -10.00 1.67
CA PHE A 93 1.58 -9.11 1.34
C PHE A 93 2.65 -9.18 2.44
N GLU A 94 3.87 -8.83 2.07
CA GLU A 94 5.01 -8.76 2.97
C GLU A 94 5.90 -7.58 2.60
N LEU A 95 6.70 -7.13 3.57
CA LEU A 95 7.80 -6.22 3.30
C LEU A 95 8.92 -6.96 2.57
N THR A 96 9.54 -6.30 1.60
CA THR A 96 10.83 -6.76 1.09
C THR A 96 11.93 -6.46 2.12
N GLU A 97 13.15 -6.98 1.92
CA GLU A 97 14.31 -6.61 2.75
C GLU A 97 14.51 -5.08 2.79
N TYR A 98 14.18 -4.39 1.71
CA TYR A 98 14.25 -2.93 1.63
C TYR A 98 13.14 -2.27 2.46
N GLY A 99 11.89 -2.74 2.35
CA GLY A 99 10.77 -2.27 3.15
C GLY A 99 10.98 -2.48 4.65
N GLU A 100 11.50 -3.65 5.04
CA GLU A 100 11.85 -3.94 6.45
C GLU A 100 12.89 -2.97 7.00
N LYS A 101 13.97 -2.70 6.24
CA LYS A 101 15.01 -1.76 6.67
C LYS A 101 14.45 -0.35 6.83
N LEU A 102 13.56 0.06 5.93
CA LEU A 102 12.88 1.35 6.01
C LEU A 102 12.03 1.43 7.28
N ALA A 103 11.17 0.44 7.54
CA ALA A 103 10.30 0.40 8.70
C ALA A 103 11.09 0.41 10.02
N LYS A 104 12.13 -0.44 10.13
CA LYS A 104 13.01 -0.51 11.31
C LYS A 104 13.82 0.77 11.54
N LYS A 105 14.26 1.44 10.46
CA LYS A 105 14.99 2.74 10.55
C LYS A 105 14.17 3.79 11.31
N PHE A 106 12.85 3.77 11.16
CA PHE A 106 11.93 4.69 11.81
C PHE A 106 11.16 4.06 12.98
N ARG A 107 11.52 2.82 13.38
CA ARG A 107 10.98 2.10 14.54
C ARG A 107 9.45 2.02 14.57
N LEU A 108 8.82 1.87 13.40
CA LEU A 108 7.36 1.88 13.28
C LEU A 108 6.67 0.79 14.10
N ASP A 109 7.36 -0.32 14.41
CA ASP A 109 6.90 -1.41 15.26
C ASP A 109 6.92 -1.12 16.77
N GLU A 110 7.64 -0.08 17.20
CA GLU A 110 7.85 0.26 18.61
C GLU A 110 7.14 1.55 19.03
N GLU A 111 6.51 2.26 18.09
CA GLU A 111 5.87 3.56 18.33
C GLU A 111 4.39 3.41 18.68
N GLU A 112 4.00 3.90 19.86
CA GLU A 112 2.60 3.81 20.37
C GLU A 112 1.59 4.62 19.52
N ASP A 113 2.06 5.59 18.73
CA ASP A 113 1.23 6.54 17.98
C ASP A 113 1.20 6.29 16.45
N VAL A 114 1.63 5.11 15.98
CA VAL A 114 1.70 4.81 14.53
C VAL A 114 0.37 4.98 13.78
N GLU A 115 -0.74 4.70 14.45
CA GLU A 115 -2.10 4.82 13.88
C GLU A 115 -2.68 6.24 13.97
N THR A 116 -2.05 7.16 14.71
CA THR A 116 -2.67 8.44 15.09
C THR A 116 -1.84 9.67 14.74
N ARG A 117 -0.55 9.50 14.39
CA ARG A 117 0.34 10.62 14.06
C ARG A 117 1.24 10.30 12.89
N VAL A 118 1.42 11.27 12.00
CA VAL A 118 2.45 11.18 10.95
C VAL A 118 3.86 11.27 11.55
N PHE A 119 4.76 10.38 11.12
CA PHE A 119 6.21 10.56 11.30
C PHE A 119 6.80 11.30 10.09
N PRO A 120 7.17 12.59 10.23
CA PRO A 120 7.59 13.41 9.09
C PRO A 120 8.81 12.84 8.36
N ASP A 121 9.82 12.40 9.09
CA ASP A 121 11.05 11.85 8.51
C ASP A 121 10.79 10.56 7.72
N PHE A 122 9.82 9.75 8.14
CA PHE A 122 9.38 8.57 7.40
C PHE A 122 8.64 8.96 6.13
N ARG A 123 7.72 9.94 6.20
CA ARG A 123 7.01 10.45 5.02
C ARG A 123 7.98 11.00 3.98
N GLU A 124 8.93 11.83 4.39
CA GLU A 124 9.94 12.41 3.49
C GLU A 124 10.79 11.33 2.82
N GLU A 125 11.23 10.33 3.58
CA GLU A 125 12.03 9.23 3.03
C GLU A 125 11.22 8.35 2.08
N LEU A 126 9.98 8.02 2.43
CA LEU A 126 9.10 7.27 1.55
C LEU A 126 8.79 8.06 0.27
N GLU A 127 8.49 9.36 0.39
CA GLU A 127 8.27 10.24 -0.76
C GLU A 127 9.48 10.27 -1.70
N ARG A 128 10.70 10.39 -1.15
CA ARG A 128 11.94 10.31 -1.93
C ARG A 128 12.02 9.00 -2.71
N ILE A 129 11.75 7.87 -2.06
CA ILE A 129 11.76 6.53 -2.68
C ILE A 129 10.74 6.43 -3.82
N LEU A 130 9.50 6.88 -3.59
CA LEU A 130 8.45 6.84 -4.60
C LEU A 130 8.79 7.73 -5.80
N ASN A 131 9.37 8.90 -5.56
CA ASN A 131 9.83 9.82 -6.61
C ASN A 131 10.96 9.23 -7.44
N GLU A 132 11.91 8.54 -6.83
CA GLU A 132 13.00 7.84 -7.52
C GLU A 132 12.50 6.74 -8.47
N HIS A 133 11.37 6.12 -8.13
CA HIS A 133 10.70 5.10 -8.95
C HIS A 133 9.64 5.68 -9.90
N GLY A 134 9.45 7.00 -9.93
CA GLY A 134 8.51 7.67 -10.83
C GLY A 134 7.03 7.48 -10.48
N VAL A 135 6.71 7.09 -9.24
CA VAL A 135 5.35 6.79 -8.78
C VAL A 135 4.90 7.67 -7.60
N GLY A 136 5.53 8.83 -7.40
CA GLY A 136 5.25 9.76 -6.30
C GLY A 136 3.77 10.00 -5.98
N PHE A 137 3.46 10.57 -4.81
CA PHE A 137 2.08 10.75 -4.36
C PHE A 137 1.21 11.56 -5.34
N ASP A 138 1.81 12.51 -6.05
CA ASP A 138 1.12 13.39 -7.01
C ASP A 138 1.07 12.83 -8.44
N VAL A 139 1.70 11.68 -8.70
CA VAL A 139 1.81 11.11 -10.04
C VAL A 139 0.60 10.21 -10.34
N ASP A 140 0.00 10.38 -11.52
CA ASP A 140 -1.00 9.46 -12.04
C ASP A 140 -0.38 8.07 -12.22
N LEU A 141 -0.94 7.07 -11.56
CA LEU A 141 -0.40 5.72 -11.61
C LEU A 141 -0.69 5.05 -12.95
N PRO A 142 0.20 4.16 -13.41
CA PRO A 142 0.06 3.48 -14.69
C PRO A 142 -0.98 2.34 -14.63
N TYR A 143 -2.15 2.60 -14.04
CA TYR A 143 -3.28 1.66 -14.02
C TYR A 143 -3.61 1.17 -15.43
N ASP A 144 -3.61 2.08 -16.40
CA ASP A 144 -3.88 1.76 -17.80
C ASP A 144 -2.85 0.78 -18.39
N GLN A 145 -1.59 0.81 -17.93
CA GLN A 145 -0.55 -0.12 -18.37
C GLN A 145 -0.64 -1.49 -17.69
N LEU A 146 -1.14 -1.53 -16.45
CA LEU A 146 -1.47 -2.79 -15.75
C LEU A 146 -2.69 -3.46 -16.40
N ILE A 147 -3.64 -2.66 -16.87
CA ILE A 147 -4.86 -3.11 -17.57
C ILE A 147 -4.54 -3.54 -19.02
N SER A 148 -3.58 -2.90 -19.71
CA SER A 148 -3.28 -3.12 -21.13
C SER A 148 -2.43 -4.35 -21.46
N LEU A 149 -2.06 -5.19 -20.48
CA LEU A 149 -1.35 -6.45 -20.76
C LEU A 149 -2.21 -7.49 -21.51
N ASP A 150 -3.49 -7.19 -21.76
CA ASP A 150 -4.32 -7.91 -22.73
C ASP A 150 -4.27 -7.21 -24.09
N GLY A 151 -3.13 -7.28 -24.78
CA GLY A 151 -3.01 -6.71 -26.12
C GLY A 151 -1.64 -6.71 -26.78
N GLU A 152 -0.93 -7.85 -26.80
CA GLU A 152 -0.33 -8.46 -28.01
C GLU A 152 0.00 -9.94 -27.76
#